data_AF-A0A0J9ES33-F1
#
_entry.id   AF-A0A0J9ES33-F1
#
_cell.length_a   1.000
_cell.length_b   1.000
_cell.length_c   1.000
_cell.angle_alpha   90.00
_cell.angle_beta   90.00
_cell.angle_gamma   90.00
#
_symmetry.space_group_name_H-M   'P 1'
#
loop_
_entity.id
_entity.type
_entity.pdbx_description
1 polymer ?
#
loop_
_entity_poly.entity_id
_entity_poly.type
_entity_poly.pdbx_seq_one_letter_code
_entity_poly.pdbx_strand_id
1 'polypeptide(L)'
;LTVHITPSCKHPNNRLRALILTSELEETLEPECPEEATAEAKIAYDIKVTAWKIKYMKYEKLNEGMTKIRDVIWRTVDATELHVRSEDDDVKEIIRSLRDRLSPTTADYQDDVRTRYHDLCKAPKNKGIEKWLNNWSLIEDDIKEADIAGQFNLKKDFLNTNLAIDY
;
A
#
# COMPACT_ATOMS: atom_id res chain seq x y z
N LEU A 1 8.71 40.39 -0.71
CA LEU A 1 8.28 39.13 -0.07
C LEU A 1 7.70 38.25 -1.16
N THR A 2 8.54 37.43 -1.78
CA THR A 2 8.15 36.54 -2.87
C THR A 2 7.83 35.17 -2.27
N VAL A 3 6.57 34.76 -2.34
CA VAL A 3 6.12 33.44 -1.88
C VAL A 3 6.52 32.42 -2.94
N HIS A 4 7.50 31.56 -2.63
CA HIS A 4 7.78 30.37 -3.42
C HIS A 4 6.74 29.30 -3.09
N ILE A 5 5.84 29.03 -4.03
CA ILE A 5 4.97 27.85 -4.01
C ILE A 5 5.80 26.69 -4.58
N THR A 6 6.15 25.73 -3.73
CA THR A 6 6.68 24.43 -4.16
C THR A 6 5.54 23.54 -4.66
N PRO A 7 5.64 22.87 -5.82
CA PRO A 7 4.67 21.85 -6.20
C PRO A 7 4.96 20.58 -5.39
N SER A 8 4.15 20.37 -4.36
CA SER A 8 3.95 19.07 -3.73
C SER A 8 3.24 18.15 -4.73
N CYS A 9 3.85 17.03 -5.12
CA CYS A 9 3.11 15.90 -5.68
C CYS A 9 3.64 14.57 -5.13
N LYS A 10 3.01 14.17 -4.02
CA LYS A 10 2.90 12.79 -3.56
C LYS A 10 2.34 11.91 -4.70
N HIS A 11 3.01 10.82 -5.03
CA HIS A 11 2.37 9.70 -5.74
C HIS A 11 2.38 8.45 -4.87
N PRO A 12 1.32 8.21 -4.08
CA PRO A 12 1.07 6.90 -3.51
C PRO A 12 0.43 6.02 -4.58
N ASN A 13 1.13 4.92 -4.88
CA ASN A 13 0.68 3.68 -5.49
C ASN A 13 -0.86 3.57 -5.63
N ASN A 14 -1.37 3.75 -6.87
CA ASN A 14 -2.81 3.85 -7.15
C ASN A 14 -3.59 2.55 -6.85
N ARG A 15 -2.91 1.42 -6.64
CA ARG A 15 -3.56 0.16 -6.22
C ARG A 15 -3.97 0.15 -4.74
N LEU A 16 -3.30 0.92 -3.89
CA LEU A 16 -3.56 0.94 -2.44
C LEU A 16 -4.55 2.03 -2.02
N ARG A 17 -4.82 3.03 -2.88
CA ARG A 17 -5.85 4.06 -2.62
C ARG A 17 -7.25 3.46 -2.41
N ALA A 18 -7.51 2.28 -2.98
CA ALA A 18 -8.77 1.59 -2.80
C ALA A 18 -8.96 1.00 -1.38
N LEU A 19 -7.87 0.67 -0.67
CA LEU A 19 -7.96 0.04 0.65
C LEU A 19 -8.26 1.04 1.78
N ILE A 20 -8.02 2.34 1.55
CA ILE A 20 -8.20 3.41 2.56
C ILE A 20 -9.68 3.84 2.66
N LEU A 21 -10.54 3.46 1.71
CA LEU A 21 -11.94 3.93 1.63
C LEU A 21 -12.96 3.10 2.44
N THR A 22 -12.55 2.05 3.15
CA THR A 22 -13.48 1.30 4.01
C THR A 22 -13.70 2.08 5.30
N SER A 23 -14.67 2.99 5.19
CA SER A 23 -15.30 3.79 6.24
C SER A 23 -15.34 3.05 7.57
N GLU A 24 -14.90 3.74 8.62
CA GLU A 24 -15.22 3.43 10.01
C GLU A 24 -16.74 3.32 10.13
N LEU A 25 -17.25 2.09 10.00
CA LEU A 25 -18.57 1.80 10.51
C LEU A 25 -18.33 1.62 12.00
N GLU A 26 -18.54 2.67 12.78
CA GLU A 26 -18.53 2.56 14.24
C GLU A 26 -19.58 1.54 14.66
N GLU A 27 -19.27 0.80 15.73
CA GLU A 27 -20.21 -0.10 16.37
C GLU A 27 -21.48 0.69 16.70
N THR A 28 -22.62 0.17 16.27
CA THR A 28 -23.90 0.85 16.47
C THR A 28 -24.56 0.39 17.74
N LEU A 29 -24.90 1.33 18.61
CA LEU A 29 -25.70 1.07 19.81
C LEU A 29 -27.10 0.59 19.43
N GLU A 30 -27.59 -0.39 20.18
CA GLU A 30 -28.96 -0.90 20.05
C GLU A 30 -29.98 0.21 20.36
N PRO A 31 -31.10 0.32 19.61
CA PRO A 31 -32.13 1.31 19.90
C PRO A 31 -32.78 1.08 21.26
N GLU A 32 -32.96 2.15 22.02
CA GLU A 32 -33.66 2.12 23.31
C GLU A 32 -35.16 1.85 23.14
N CYS A 33 -35.72 1.11 24.09
CA CYS A 33 -37.15 0.82 24.16
C CYS A 33 -37.96 2.12 24.37
N PRO A 34 -39.07 2.33 23.65
CA PRO A 34 -39.89 3.52 23.84
C PRO A 34 -40.51 3.57 25.24
N GLU A 35 -40.45 4.73 25.88
CA GLU A 35 -41.10 5.00 27.18
C GLU A 35 -42.63 5.04 27.06
N GLU A 36 -43.14 5.49 25.91
CA GLU A 36 -44.57 5.59 25.63
C GLU A 36 -45.12 4.30 25.02
N ALA A 37 -46.14 3.73 25.65
CA ALA A 37 -46.83 2.52 25.18
C ALA A 37 -47.88 2.80 24.07
N THR A 38 -47.56 3.69 23.11
CA THR A 38 -48.42 4.00 21.96
C THR A 38 -48.13 3.07 20.78
N ALA A 39 -49.12 2.85 19.91
CA ALA A 39 -48.96 2.00 18.73
C ALA A 39 -47.94 2.61 17.75
N GLU A 40 -47.93 3.93 17.63
CA GLU A 40 -47.00 4.71 16.80
C GLU A 40 -45.57 4.61 17.32
N ALA A 41 -45.35 4.71 18.65
CA ALA A 41 -44.04 4.54 19.26
C ALA A 41 -43.47 3.14 19.02
N LYS A 42 -44.33 2.11 19.09
CA LYS A 42 -43.95 0.73 18.77
C LYS A 42 -43.54 0.57 17.30
N ILE A 43 -44.33 1.09 16.36
CA ILE A 43 -43.99 1.04 14.92
C ILE A 43 -42.66 1.75 14.64
N ALA A 44 -42.45 2.93 15.23
CA ALA A 44 -41.21 3.68 15.07
C ALA A 44 -40.00 2.92 15.66
N TYR A 45 -40.17 2.27 16.80
CA TYR A 45 -39.14 1.41 17.40
C TYR A 45 -38.80 0.21 16.51
N ASP A 46 -39.81 -0.51 16.00
CA ASP A 46 -39.60 -1.68 15.14
C ASP A 46 -38.85 -1.32 13.84
N ILE A 47 -39.12 -0.14 13.27
CA ILE A 47 -38.38 0.42 12.14
C ILE A 47 -36.92 0.68 12.52
N LYS A 48 -36.67 1.33 13.67
CA LYS A 48 -35.31 1.61 14.17
C LYS A 48 -34.52 0.33 14.43
N VAL A 49 -35.12 -0.67 15.06
CA VAL A 49 -34.48 -1.98 15.32
C VAL A 49 -34.12 -2.68 14.02
N THR A 50 -35.01 -2.64 13.02
CA THR A 50 -34.75 -3.24 11.72
C THR A 50 -33.57 -2.54 11.01
N ALA A 51 -33.55 -1.21 11.02
CA ALA A 51 -32.44 -0.43 10.46
C ALA A 51 -31.12 -0.71 11.18
N TRP A 52 -31.15 -0.79 12.52
CA TRP A 52 -29.99 -1.14 13.35
C TRP A 52 -29.46 -2.53 13.01
N LYS A 53 -30.31 -3.57 12.94
CA LYS A 53 -29.89 -4.94 12.56
C LYS A 53 -29.18 -4.98 11.22
N ILE A 54 -29.70 -4.25 10.22
CA ILE A 54 -29.07 -4.17 8.89
C ILE A 54 -27.67 -3.52 8.99
N LYS A 55 -27.53 -2.45 9.78
CA LYS A 55 -26.25 -1.77 9.97
C LYS A 55 -25.27 -2.64 10.75
N TYR A 56 -25.72 -3.31 11.80
CA TYR A 56 -24.93 -4.22 12.62
C TYR A 56 -24.42 -5.42 11.81
N MET A 57 -25.24 -6.05 10.98
CA MET A 57 -24.78 -7.12 10.09
C MET A 57 -23.67 -6.67 9.14
N LYS A 58 -23.71 -5.43 8.65
CA LYS A 58 -22.64 -4.87 7.82
C LYS A 58 -21.36 -4.64 8.62
N TYR A 59 -21.50 -4.15 9.85
CA TYR A 59 -20.39 -3.96 10.79
C TYR A 59 -19.70 -5.29 11.08
N GLU A 60 -20.46 -6.31 11.47
CA GLU A 60 -19.94 -7.63 11.82
C GLU A 60 -19.15 -8.24 10.66
N LYS A 61 -19.70 -8.19 9.44
CA LYS A 61 -19.03 -8.69 8.24
C LYS A 61 -17.72 -7.95 7.93
N LEU A 62 -17.68 -6.64 8.14
CA LEU A 62 -16.47 -5.85 7.94
C LEU A 62 -15.43 -6.20 9.01
N ASN A 63 -15.85 -6.32 10.27
CA ASN A 63 -14.98 -6.67 11.39
C ASN A 63 -14.39 -8.08 11.24
N GLU A 64 -15.20 -9.04 10.76
CA GLU A 64 -14.72 -10.38 10.40
C GLU A 64 -13.62 -10.32 9.33
N GLY A 65 -13.81 -9.49 8.30
CA GLY A 65 -12.81 -9.23 7.27
C GLY A 65 -11.52 -8.63 7.83
N MET A 66 -11.62 -7.65 8.73
CA MET A 66 -10.45 -7.04 9.39
C MET A 66 -9.71 -8.05 10.27
N THR A 67 -10.43 -8.90 10.99
CA THR A 67 -9.84 -9.98 11.80
C THR A 67 -9.05 -10.96 10.94
N LYS A 68 -9.58 -11.33 9.77
CA LYS A 68 -8.87 -12.19 8.80
C LYS A 68 -7.59 -11.55 8.28
N ILE A 69 -7.62 -10.25 7.96
CA ILE A 69 -6.42 -9.51 7.52
C ILE A 69 -5.38 -9.49 8.65
N ARG A 70 -5.83 -9.24 9.89
CA ARG A 70 -4.97 -9.27 11.09
C ARG A 70 -4.27 -10.62 11.24
N ASP A 71 -5.02 -11.72 11.16
CA ASP A 71 -4.46 -13.09 11.25
C ASP A 71 -3.39 -13.33 10.17
N VAL A 72 -3.66 -12.93 8.92
CA VAL A 72 -2.67 -13.05 7.84
C VAL A 72 -1.40 -12.26 8.16
N ILE A 73 -1.51 -11.04 8.69
CA ILE A 73 -0.34 -10.24 9.08
C ILE A 73 0.48 -10.97 10.14
N TRP A 74 -0.13 -11.39 11.25
CA TRP A 74 0.57 -12.08 12.33
C TRP A 74 1.23 -13.39 11.91
N ARG A 75 0.65 -14.10 10.95
CA ARG A 75 1.20 -15.37 10.44
C ARG A 75 2.34 -15.19 9.45
N THR A 76 2.44 -14.05 8.78
CA THR A 76 3.34 -13.88 7.62
C THR A 76 4.45 -12.87 7.85
N VAL A 77 4.24 -11.90 8.74
CA VAL A 77 5.25 -10.92 9.11
C VAL A 77 6.09 -11.47 10.26
N ASP A 78 7.41 -11.28 10.20
CA ASP A 78 8.32 -11.77 11.23
C ASP A 78 7.99 -11.17 12.60
N ALA A 79 8.13 -11.97 13.67
CA ALA A 79 7.79 -11.56 15.03
C ALA A 79 8.62 -10.35 15.51
N THR A 80 9.86 -10.18 15.05
CA THR A 80 10.68 -8.99 15.39
C THR A 80 10.11 -7.72 14.79
N GLU A 81 9.40 -7.84 13.67
CA GLU A 81 8.72 -6.74 13.00
C GLU A 81 7.40 -6.35 13.71
N LEU A 82 6.85 -7.24 14.53
CA LEU A 82 5.57 -7.03 15.24
C LEU A 82 5.73 -6.83 16.76
N HIS A 83 6.94 -6.95 17.31
CA HIS A 83 7.20 -7.04 18.76
C HIS A 83 6.66 -5.87 19.63
N VAL A 84 6.34 -4.71 19.05
CA VAL A 84 5.82 -3.54 19.77
C VAL A 84 4.28 -3.44 19.70
N ARG A 85 3.62 -4.37 19.01
CA ARG A 85 2.19 -4.28 18.70
C ARG A 85 1.32 -5.16 19.57
N SER A 86 0.14 -4.64 19.90
CA SER A 86 -0.92 -5.42 20.54
C SER A 86 -1.73 -6.19 19.49
N GLU A 87 -2.29 -7.33 19.87
CA GLU A 87 -3.28 -8.05 19.06
C GLU A 87 -4.55 -7.21 18.82
N ASP A 88 -4.81 -6.22 19.68
CA ASP A 88 -5.96 -5.32 19.59
C ASP A 88 -5.73 -4.09 18.71
N ASP A 89 -4.51 -3.87 18.23
CA ASP A 89 -4.18 -2.70 17.42
C ASP A 89 -5.04 -2.64 16.15
N ASP A 90 -5.40 -1.41 15.76
CA ASP A 90 -6.13 -1.19 14.51
C ASP A 90 -5.30 -1.67 13.30
N VAL A 91 -5.93 -2.47 12.44
CA VAL A 91 -5.25 -3.12 11.31
C VAL A 91 -4.65 -2.09 10.34
N LYS A 92 -5.30 -0.92 10.17
CA LYS A 92 -4.79 0.14 9.29
C LYS A 92 -3.54 0.76 9.91
N GLU A 93 -3.49 0.94 11.23
CA GLU A 93 -2.28 1.39 11.93
C GLU A 93 -1.14 0.37 11.84
N ILE A 94 -1.44 -0.93 11.97
CA ILE A 94 -0.45 -2.01 11.76
C ILE A 94 0.15 -1.91 10.35
N ILE A 95 -0.70 -1.86 9.33
CA ILE A 95 -0.26 -1.75 7.92
C ILE A 95 0.53 -0.46 7.69
N ARG A 96 0.06 0.67 8.24
CA ARG A 96 0.72 1.97 8.05
C ARG A 96 2.13 1.98 8.60
N SER A 97 2.33 1.46 9.81
CA SER A 97 3.67 1.46 10.40
C SER A 97 4.58 0.38 9.84
N LEU A 98 4.04 -0.79 9.45
CA LEU A 98 4.81 -1.76 8.70
C LEU A 98 5.30 -1.12 7.40
N ARG A 99 4.43 -0.42 6.68
CA ARG A 99 4.82 0.36 5.50
C ARG A 99 5.89 1.39 5.86
N ASP A 100 5.68 2.22 6.88
CA ASP A 100 6.62 3.31 7.19
C ASP A 100 8.01 2.80 7.61
N ARG A 101 8.10 1.59 8.15
CA ARG A 101 9.35 0.98 8.59
C ARG A 101 10.02 0.08 7.55
N LEU A 102 9.23 -0.67 6.78
CA LEU A 102 9.73 -1.68 5.83
C LEU A 102 9.73 -1.19 4.38
N SER A 103 8.98 -0.12 4.06
CA SER A 103 9.11 0.47 2.73
C SER A 103 10.52 1.04 2.61
N PRO A 104 11.23 0.74 1.50
CA PRO A 104 12.48 1.41 1.20
C PRO A 104 12.27 2.91 1.28
N THR A 105 13.20 3.63 1.91
CA THR A 105 13.17 5.08 1.80
C THR A 105 13.32 5.47 0.34
N THR A 106 12.87 6.67 -0.02
CA THR A 106 13.11 7.20 -1.37
C THR A 106 14.59 7.15 -1.74
N ALA A 107 15.49 7.35 -0.76
CA ALA A 107 16.93 7.21 -0.97
C ALA A 107 17.35 5.76 -1.26
N ASP A 108 16.85 4.79 -0.50
CA ASP A 108 17.13 3.36 -0.73
C ASP A 108 16.65 2.92 -2.12
N TYR A 109 15.44 3.35 -2.52
CA TYR A 109 14.91 3.04 -3.84
C TYR A 109 15.75 3.68 -4.96
N GLN A 110 16.13 4.95 -4.81
CA GLN A 110 17.00 5.62 -5.78
C GLN A 110 18.38 4.95 -5.89
N ASP A 111 18.95 4.49 -4.77
CA ASP A 111 20.23 3.79 -4.75
C ASP A 111 20.15 2.41 -5.42
N ASP A 112 19.08 1.66 -5.15
CA ASP A 112 18.78 0.39 -5.82
C ASP A 112 18.63 0.57 -7.34
N VAL A 113 17.86 1.57 -7.80
CA VAL A 113 17.72 1.85 -9.25
C VAL A 113 19.07 2.22 -9.88
N ARG A 114 19.89 3.06 -9.22
CA ARG A 114 21.25 3.37 -9.72
C ARG A 114 22.12 2.13 -9.80
N THR A 115 22.06 1.26 -8.79
CA THR A 115 22.83 0.02 -8.74
C THR A 115 22.40 -0.94 -9.85
N ARG A 116 21.09 -1.13 -10.04
CA ARG A 116 20.55 -1.94 -11.14
C ARG A 116 20.97 -1.41 -12.51
N TYR A 117 20.90 -0.09 -12.73
CA TYR A 117 21.35 0.52 -13.97
C TYR A 117 22.84 0.26 -14.23
N HIS A 118 23.69 0.46 -13.22
CA HIS A 118 25.12 0.22 -13.35
C HIS A 118 25.44 -1.26 -13.60
N ASP A 119 24.70 -2.18 -13.00
CA ASP A 119 24.85 -3.62 -13.27
C ASP A 119 24.37 -4.01 -14.67
N LEU A 120 23.35 -3.34 -15.21
CA LEU A 120 22.89 -3.54 -16.58
C LEU A 120 23.95 -3.11 -17.61
N CYS A 121 24.75 -2.09 -17.29
CA CYS A 121 25.90 -1.66 -18.10
C CYS A 121 27.05 -2.70 -18.12
N LYS A 122 26.95 -3.80 -17.38
CA LYS A 122 27.89 -4.92 -17.43
C LYS A 122 27.31 -6.03 -18.31
N ALA A 123 28.19 -6.74 -19.03
CA ALA A 123 27.78 -7.84 -19.88
C ALA A 123 27.03 -8.94 -19.08
N PRO A 124 25.90 -9.46 -19.58
CA PRO A 124 25.15 -10.51 -18.90
C PRO A 124 25.96 -11.79 -18.83
N LYS A 125 25.95 -12.45 -17.67
CA LYS A 125 26.57 -13.77 -17.52
C LYS A 125 25.75 -14.83 -18.27
N ASN A 126 26.44 -15.72 -18.99
CA ASN A 126 26.05 -16.87 -19.83
C ASN A 126 24.57 -17.33 -19.86
N LYS A 127 23.81 -17.34 -18.75
CA LYS A 127 22.41 -17.84 -18.68
C LYS A 127 21.38 -16.77 -18.25
N GLY A 128 21.72 -15.49 -18.38
CA GLY A 128 20.90 -14.38 -17.86
C GLY A 128 20.37 -13.40 -18.90
N ILE A 129 20.53 -13.65 -20.21
CA ILE A 129 20.26 -12.62 -21.24
C ILE A 129 18.80 -12.19 -21.29
N GLU A 130 17.84 -13.10 -21.15
CA GLU A 130 16.41 -12.77 -21.12
C GLU A 130 16.07 -11.90 -19.89
N LYS A 131 16.59 -12.28 -18.71
CA LYS A 131 16.43 -11.51 -17.48
C LYS A 131 17.07 -10.12 -17.61
N TRP A 132 18.24 -10.05 -18.23
CA TRP A 132 18.96 -8.81 -18.47
C TRP A 132 18.21 -7.90 -19.45
N LEU A 133 17.66 -8.43 -20.55
CA LEU A 133 16.82 -7.69 -21.49
C LEU A 133 15.54 -7.18 -20.84
N ASN A 134 14.86 -8.02 -20.04
CA ASN A 134 13.69 -7.61 -19.27
C ASN A 134 14.04 -6.45 -18.32
N ASN A 135 15.16 -6.55 -17.60
CA ASN A 135 15.59 -5.47 -16.71
C ASN A 135 15.94 -4.18 -17.46
N TRP A 136 16.57 -4.26 -18.64
CA TRP A 136 16.79 -3.10 -19.51
C TRP A 136 15.50 -2.44 -19.97
N SER A 137 14.45 -3.22 -20.22
CA SER A 137 13.14 -2.67 -20.63
C SER A 137 12.44 -1.90 -19.51
N LEU A 138 12.74 -2.23 -18.24
CA LEU A 138 12.09 -1.64 -17.07
C LEU A 138 12.87 -0.45 -16.49
N ILE A 139 14.21 -0.45 -16.64
CA ILE A 139 15.06 0.51 -15.93
C ILE A 139 14.81 1.98 -16.29
N GLU A 140 14.32 2.26 -17.50
CA GLU A 140 13.97 3.63 -17.91
C GLU A 140 12.80 4.17 -17.10
N ASP A 141 11.74 3.37 -16.93
CA ASP A 141 10.57 3.75 -16.15
C ASP A 141 10.91 3.86 -14.67
N ASP A 142 11.74 2.94 -14.14
CA ASP A 142 12.23 2.99 -12.77
C ASP A 142 13.02 4.29 -12.49
N ILE A 143 13.88 4.73 -13.42
CA ILE A 143 14.63 6.00 -13.27
C ILE A 143 13.69 7.21 -13.26
N LYS A 144 12.65 7.20 -14.12
CA LYS A 144 11.64 8.27 -14.15
C LYS A 144 10.82 8.29 -12.86
N GLU A 145 10.38 7.13 -12.37
CA GLU A 145 9.58 7.02 -11.15
C GLU A 145 10.38 7.41 -9.90
N ALA A 146 11.66 7.06 -9.85
CA ALA A 146 12.55 7.40 -8.75
C ALA A 146 13.00 8.87 -8.73
N ASP A 147 12.63 9.68 -9.75
CA ASP A 147 12.99 11.10 -9.91
C ASP A 147 14.49 11.36 -9.69
N ILE A 148 15.32 10.48 -10.26
CA ILE A 148 16.77 10.53 -10.07
C ILE A 148 17.41 11.42 -11.11
N ALA A 149 18.03 12.51 -10.65
CA ALA A 149 18.91 13.31 -11.50
C ALA A 149 20.23 12.55 -11.78
N GLY A 150 20.70 12.61 -13.02
CA GLY A 150 21.96 11.98 -13.42
C GLY A 150 22.15 11.99 -14.94
N GLN A 151 23.38 11.71 -15.38
CA GLN A 151 23.68 11.45 -16.79
C GLN A 151 23.42 9.98 -17.11
N PHE A 152 22.14 9.62 -17.26
CA PHE A 152 21.76 8.31 -17.79
C PHE A 152 21.71 8.40 -19.31
N ASN A 153 22.56 7.65 -20.01
CA ASN A 153 22.54 7.59 -21.47
C ASN A 153 22.09 6.20 -21.92
N LEU A 154 20.86 5.85 -21.54
CA LEU A 154 20.24 4.52 -21.70
C LEU A 154 20.51 3.90 -23.07
N LYS A 155 20.26 4.67 -24.14
CA LYS A 155 20.44 4.19 -25.52
C LYS A 155 21.90 3.90 -25.86
N LYS A 156 22.82 4.78 -25.44
CA LYS A 156 24.26 4.60 -25.70
C LYS A 156 24.81 3.43 -24.89
N ASP A 157 24.43 3.34 -23.63
CA ASP A 157 24.96 2.34 -22.70
C ASP A 157 24.44 0.94 -23.03
N PHE A 158 23.17 0.81 -23.44
CA PHE A 158 22.64 -0.43 -23.98
C PHE A 158 23.42 -0.92 -25.21
N LEU A 159 23.69 -0.03 -26.18
CA LEU A 159 24.47 -0.36 -27.38
C LEU A 159 25.90 -0.77 -27.03
N ASN A 160 26.57 -0.03 -26.15
CA ASN A 160 27.92 -0.36 -25.70
C ASN A 160 27.98 -1.73 -25.03
N THR A 161 26.97 -2.06 -24.22
CA THR A 161 26.95 -3.34 -23.51
C THR A 161 26.69 -4.50 -24.47
N ASN A 162 25.85 -4.32 -25.49
CA ASN A 162 25.65 -5.34 -26.54
C ASN A 162 26.91 -5.59 -27.38
N LEU A 163 27.67 -4.54 -27.72
CA LEU A 163 28.94 -4.68 -28.44
C LEU A 163 29.97 -5.53 -27.68
N ALA A 164 29.88 -5.57 -26.35
CA ALA A 164 30.75 -6.38 -25.50
C ALA A 164 30.29 -7.85 -25.35
N ILE A 165 29.12 -8.23 -25.87
CA ILE A 165 28.59 -9.60 -25.83
C ILE A 165 29.01 -10.39 -27.09
N ASP A 166 29.25 -9.70 -28.21
CA ASP A 166 29.61 -10.31 -29.50
C ASP A 166 31.11 -10.69 -29.62
N TYR A 167 31.91 -10.55 -28.54
CA TYR A 167 33.32 -10.95 -28.42
C TYR A 167 33.51 -11.98 -27.32
#